data_AF-A0A7Y2BN70-F1
#
_entry.id   AF-A0A7Y2BN70-F1
#
_cell.length_a   1.000
_cell.length_b   1.000
_cell.length_c   1.000
_cell.angle_alpha   90.00
_cell.angle_beta   90.00
_cell.angle_gamma   90.00
#
_symmetry.space_group_name_H-M   'P 1'
#
loop_
_entity.id
_entity.type
_entity.pdbx_description
1 polymer ?
#
loop_
_entity_poly.entity_id
_entity_poly.type
_entity_poly.pdbx_seq_one_letter_code
_entity_poly.pdbx_strand_id
1 'polypeptide(L)' 'MRRITNSDGVTVKKDQDELRARLTELRQEHRDLDVEIDEMIATGDVDQINLQRLKKHKLHLKDQITTLENQLLPDIIA' A
#
# COMPACT_ATOMS: atom_id res chain seq x y z
N MET A 1 -35.35 -9.86 29.01
CA MET A 1 -34.27 -10.50 28.22
C MET A 1 -33.81 -9.54 27.14
N ARG A 2 -32.73 -8.78 27.36
CA ARG A 2 -32.18 -7.85 26.37
C ARG A 2 -31.01 -8.57 25.67
N ARG A 3 -31.16 -8.94 24.41
CA ARG A 3 -30.05 -9.47 23.60
C ARG A 3 -29.12 -8.30 23.31
N ILE A 4 -27.92 -8.35 23.88
CA ILE A 4 -26.82 -7.47 23.49
C ILE A 4 -26.29 -8.05 22.18
N THR A 5 -26.48 -7.33 21.08
CA THR A 5 -25.90 -7.65 19.77
C THR A 5 -24.41 -7.37 19.84
N ASN A 6 -23.61 -8.42 19.99
CA ASN A 6 -22.15 -8.36 20.04
C ASN A 6 -21.53 -8.42 18.62
N SER A 7 -22.22 -7.88 17.59
CA SER A 7 -21.84 -8.01 16.17
C SER A 7 -20.89 -6.93 15.67
N ASP A 8 -20.88 -5.76 16.28
CA ASP A 8 -20.29 -4.56 15.66
C ASP A 8 -18.76 -4.52 15.75
N GLY A 9 -18.16 -5.29 16.67
CA GLY A 9 -16.69 -5.37 16.83
C GLY A 9 -15.98 -6.34 15.89
N VAL A 10 -16.70 -7.26 15.24
CA VAL A 10 -16.10 -8.26 14.33
C VAL A 10 -15.89 -7.66 12.93
N THR A 11 -16.81 -6.82 12.48
CA THR A 11 -16.77 -6.18 11.15
C THR A 11 -15.58 -5.21 11.06
N VAL A 12 -15.39 -4.35 12.05
CA VAL A 12 -14.31 -3.34 12.06
C VAL A 12 -12.91 -3.98 12.04
N LYS A 13 -12.70 -5.07 12.80
CA LYS A 13 -11.41 -5.78 12.81
C LYS A 13 -11.08 -6.42 11.47
N LYS A 14 -12.09 -6.99 10.81
CA LYS A 14 -11.91 -7.61 9.49
C LYS A 14 -11.51 -6.57 8.45
N ASP A 15 -12.13 -5.40 8.48
CA ASP A 15 -11.80 -4.29 7.58
C ASP A 15 -10.35 -3.79 7.81
N GLN A 16 -9.91 -3.73 9.07
CA GLN A 16 -8.52 -3.36 9.41
C GLN A 16 -7.49 -4.40 8.93
N ASP A 17 -7.78 -5.70 9.09
CA ASP A 17 -6.91 -6.76 8.61
C ASP A 17 -6.82 -6.76 7.07
N GLU A 18 -7.93 -6.49 6.37
CA GLU A 18 -7.96 -6.31 4.92
C GLU A 18 -7.12 -5.10 4.47
N LEU A 19 -7.23 -3.97 5.17
CA LEU A 19 -6.40 -2.77 4.90
C LEU A 19 -4.91 -3.04 5.13
N ARG A 20 -4.54 -3.81 6.17
CA ARG A 20 -3.15 -4.21 6.45
C ARG A 20 -2.59 -5.16 5.40
N ALA A 21 -3.40 -6.12 4.95
CA ALA A 21 -3.02 -7.00 3.84
C ALA A 21 -2.76 -6.18 2.58
N ARG A 22 -3.67 -5.26 2.23
CA ARG A 22 -3.52 -4.40 1.06
C ARG A 22 -2.31 -3.48 1.16
N LEU A 23 -2.03 -2.93 2.33
CA LEU A 23 -0.83 -2.12 2.59
C LEU A 23 0.45 -2.93 2.34
N THR A 24 0.46 -4.19 2.76
CA THR A 24 1.61 -5.09 2.56
C THR A 24 1.84 -5.37 1.07
N GLU A 25 0.77 -5.65 0.32
CA GLU A 25 0.83 -5.84 -1.14
C GLU A 25 1.40 -4.60 -1.84
N LEU A 26 0.85 -3.41 -1.54
CA LEU A 26 1.30 -2.17 -2.18
C LEU A 26 2.75 -1.84 -1.86
N ARG A 27 3.21 -2.11 -0.62
CA ARG A 27 4.61 -1.94 -0.23
C ARG A 27 5.53 -2.89 -0.99
N GLN A 28 5.10 -4.13 -1.20
CA GLN A 28 5.85 -5.11 -1.98
C GLN A 28 5.95 -4.66 -3.44
N GLU A 29 4.83 -4.30 -4.07
CA GLU A 29 4.79 -3.79 -5.45
C GLU A 29 5.64 -2.53 -5.64
N HIS A 30 5.57 -1.59 -4.69
CA HIS A 30 6.42 -0.40 -4.71
C HIS A 30 7.91 -0.73 -4.65
N ARG A 31 8.30 -1.75 -3.87
CA ARG A 31 9.69 -2.21 -3.76
C ARG A 31 10.15 -2.89 -5.05
N ASP A 32 9.29 -3.71 -5.66
CA ASP A 32 9.59 -4.41 -6.90
C ASP A 32 9.80 -3.41 -8.05
N LEU A 33 8.98 -2.36 -8.14
CA LEU A 33 9.19 -1.26 -9.08
C LEU A 33 10.48 -0.49 -8.82
N ASP A 34 10.93 -0.39 -7.56
CA ASP A 34 12.19 0.28 -7.26
C ASP A 34 13.38 -0.51 -7.81
N VAL A 35 13.36 -1.83 -7.60
CA VAL A 35 14.36 -2.74 -8.15
C VAL A 35 14.37 -2.70 -9.68
N GLU A 36 13.20 -2.73 -10.31
CA GLU A 36 13.09 -2.65 -11.77
C GLU A 36 13.65 -1.32 -12.33
N ILE A 37 13.38 -0.20 -11.65
CA ILE A 37 13.93 1.11 -12.02
C ILE A 37 15.45 1.12 -11.88
N ASP A 38 15.99 0.59 -10.78
CA ASP A 38 17.43 0.55 -10.52
C ASP A 38 18.15 -0.34 -11.53
N GLU A 39 17.60 -1.52 -11.84
CA GLU A 39 18.12 -2.42 -12.87
C GLU A 39 18.13 -1.74 -14.24
N MET A 40 17.02 -1.09 -14.62
CA MET A 40 16.92 -0.36 -15.89
C MET A 40 17.99 0.74 -15.97
N ILE A 41 18.16 1.53 -14.91
CA ILE A 41 19.19 2.57 -14.85
C ILE A 41 20.60 1.97 -14.95
N ALA A 42 20.85 0.85 -14.27
CA ALA A 42 22.15 0.18 -14.26
C ALA A 42 22.54 -0.39 -15.64
N THR A 43 21.57 -0.83 -16.45
CA THR A 43 21.82 -1.35 -17.81
C THR A 43 22.24 -0.28 -18.83
N GLY A 44 22.03 1.02 -18.56
CA GLY A 44 22.52 2.13 -19.37
C GLY A 44 21.73 2.45 -20.64
N ASP A 45 20.94 1.50 -21.18
CA ASP A 45 20.05 1.69 -22.33
C ASP A 45 18.62 2.06 -21.87
N VAL A 46 18.51 3.15 -21.12
CA VAL A 46 17.25 3.55 -20.49
C VAL A 46 16.33 4.25 -21.50
N ASP A 47 15.20 3.61 -21.81
CA ASP A 47 14.07 4.32 -22.43
C ASP A 47 13.50 5.33 -21.42
N GLN A 48 13.77 6.62 -21.68
CA GLN A 48 13.33 7.71 -20.80
C GLN A 48 11.81 7.77 -20.64
N ILE A 49 11.03 7.39 -21.65
CA ILE A 49 9.56 7.38 -21.56
C ILE A 49 9.12 6.27 -20.62
N ASN A 50 9.73 5.09 -20.73
CA ASN A 50 9.43 3.97 -19.84
C ASN A 50 9.81 4.29 -18.39
N LEU A 51 11.02 4.83 -18.18
CA LEU A 51 11.48 5.26 -16.87
C LEU A 51 10.55 6.30 -16.23
N GLN A 52 10.06 7.28 -17.00
CA GLN A 52 9.10 8.27 -16.51
C GLN A 52 7.77 7.63 -16.10
N ARG A 53 7.29 6.63 -16.84
CA ARG A 53 6.06 5.90 -16.49
C ARG A 53 6.23 5.11 -15.20
N LEU A 54 7.34 4.38 -15.05
CA LEU A 54 7.64 3.62 -13.83
C LEU A 54 7.76 4.55 -12.61
N LYS A 55 8.46 5.68 -12.73
CA LYS A 55 8.56 6.68 -11.65
C LYS A 55 7.20 7.26 -11.27
N LYS A 56 6.34 7.55 -12.25
CA LYS A 56 4.97 8.01 -11.99
C LYS A 56 4.14 6.93 -11.28
N HIS A 57 4.29 5.67 -11.69
CA HIS A 57 3.61 4.56 -11.04
C HIS A 57 4.07 4.39 -9.59
N LYS A 58 5.39 4.42 -9.36
CA LYS A 58 5.99 4.38 -8.03
C LYS A 58 5.46 5.50 -7.12
N LEU A 59 5.36 6.73 -7.63
CA LEU A 59 4.77 7.85 -6.88
C LEU A 59 3.32 7.58 -6.50
N HIS A 60 2.52 7.05 -7.42
CA HIS A 60 1.12 6.73 -7.15
C HIS A 60 0.97 5.65 -6.07
N LEU A 61 1.79 4.59 -6.11
CA LEU A 61 1.78 3.57 -5.06
C LEU A 61 2.18 4.15 -3.71
N LYS A 62 3.18 5.04 -3.66
CA LYS A 62 3.57 5.73 -2.43
C LYS A 62 2.41 6.56 -1.86
N ASP A 63 1.66 7.27 -2.70
CA ASP A 63 0.50 8.05 -2.27
C ASP A 63 -0.63 7.16 -1.73
N GLN A 64 -0.86 6.00 -2.36
CA GLN A 64 -1.83 5.01 -1.88
C GLN A 64 -1.40 4.39 -0.53
N ILE A 65 -0.13 4.00 -0.40
CA ILE A 65 0.48 3.51 0.84
C ILE A 65 0.27 4.53 1.95
N THR A 66 0.61 5.79 1.70
CA THR A 66 0.47 6.87 2.70
C THR A 66 -0.99 7.07 3.09
N THR A 67 -1.91 6.97 2.14
CA THR A 67 -3.36 7.09 2.39
C THR A 67 -3.87 5.95 3.27
N LEU A 68 -3.48 4.71 2.98
CA LEU A 68 -3.85 3.54 3.77
C LEU A 68 -3.19 3.55 5.16
N GLU A 69 -1.93 3.98 5.25
CA GLU A 69 -1.24 4.20 6.52
C GLU A 69 -1.98 5.22 7.37
N ASN A 70 -2.43 6.35 6.79
CA ASN A 70 -3.22 7.35 7.49
C ASN A 70 -4.59 6.83 7.96
N GLN A 71 -5.20 5.90 7.24
CA GLN A 71 -6.45 5.24 7.66
C GLN A 71 -6.23 4.23 8.79
N LEU A 72 -5.05 3.60 8.85
CA LEU A 72 -4.67 2.65 9.90
C LEU A 72 -4.04 3.33 11.13
N LEU A 73 -3.37 4.47 10.96
CA LEU A 73 -2.74 5.26 12.03
C LEU A 73 -3.64 5.58 13.24
N PRO A 74 -4.95 5.89 13.12
CA PRO A 74 -5.81 6.04 14.31
C PRO A 74 -5.86 4.80 15.21
N ASP A 75 -5.49 3.62 14.71
CA ASP A 75 -5.55 2.33 15.41
C ASP A 75 -4.17 1.83 15.89
N ILE A 76 -3.07 2.39 15.38
CA ILE A 76 -1.69 1.97 15.74
C ILE A 76 -1.20 2.67 17.03
N ILE A 77 -1.83 3.79 17.43
CA ILE A 77 -1.47 4.61 18.61
C ILE A 77 -2.56 4.55 19.71
N ALA A 78 -3.61 3.73 19.54
CA ALA A 78 -4.71 3.58 20.50
C ALA A 78 -4.46 2.49 21.56
#